data_AF-A0A2E7B294-F1
#
_entry.id   AF-A0A2E7B294-F1
#
_cell.length_a   1.000
_cell.length_b   1.000
_cell.length_c   1.000
_cell.angle_alpha   90.00
_cell.angle_beta   90.00
_cell.angle_gamma   90.00
#
_symmetry.space_group_name_H-M   'P 1'
#
loop_
_entity.id
_entity.type
_entity.pdbx_description
1 polymer ?
#
loop_
_entity_poly.entity_id
_entity_poly.type
_entity_poly.pdbx_seq_one_letter_code
_entity_poly.pdbx_strand_id
1 'polypeptide(L)'
;MFAVDVPIALVSKETMDALNPFFSKLFCALYYKHVGKILPNASKIAIVKTTNQILDQENPFGWQVIPGQTFRPQIQRAGKSLHEQFDYNWMYNSEEELFGFNFQIRFSLFGIMFGPVSDELVAELPEGMLLTTGVVGP
;
A
#
# COMPACT_ATOMS: atom_id res chain seq x y z
N MET A 1 16.25 -27.33 12.56
CA MET A 1 14.83 -26.99 12.78
C MET A 1 14.81 -25.79 13.71
N PHE A 2 14.77 -24.57 13.17
CA PHE A 2 14.66 -23.36 13.97
C PHE A 2 13.16 -23.04 14.07
N ALA A 3 12.58 -23.25 15.25
CA ALA A 3 11.31 -22.64 15.59
C ALA A 3 11.58 -21.14 15.75
N VAL A 4 11.44 -20.40 14.66
CA VAL A 4 11.33 -18.95 14.76
C VAL A 4 9.93 -18.72 15.33
N ASP A 5 9.86 -18.35 16.62
CA ASP A 5 8.66 -17.77 17.21
C ASP A 5 8.33 -16.50 16.41
N VAL A 6 7.63 -16.65 15.28
CA VAL A 6 7.12 -15.51 14.54
C VAL A 6 5.92 -15.03 15.35
N PRO A 7 5.98 -13.87 16.02
CA PRO A 7 4.83 -13.35 16.74
C PRO A 7 3.75 -13.06 15.72
N ILE A 8 2.76 -13.95 15.63
CA ILE A 8 1.57 -13.74 14.81
C ILE A 8 0.82 -12.57 15.44
N ALA A 9 0.83 -11.42 14.76
CA ALA A 9 0.02 -10.29 15.16
C ALA A 9 -1.43 -10.58 14.77
N LEU A 10 -2.26 -10.98 15.74
CA LEU A 10 -3.70 -11.07 15.53
C LEU A 10 -4.28 -9.65 15.57
N VAL A 11 -4.43 -9.05 14.39
CA VAL A 11 -5.03 -7.71 14.26
C VAL A 11 -6.49 -7.88 13.88
N SER A 12 -7.41 -7.31 14.68
CA SER A 12 -8.84 -7.37 14.38
C SER A 12 -9.16 -6.58 13.09
N LYS A 13 -10.27 -6.95 12.43
CA LYS A 13 -10.78 -6.20 11.27
C LYS A 13 -10.95 -4.72 11.62
N GLU A 14 -11.54 -4.42 12.78
CA GLU A 14 -11.73 -3.05 13.26
C GLU A 14 -10.41 -2.29 13.41
N THR A 15 -9.36 -2.94 13.91
CA THR A 15 -8.03 -2.32 14.03
C THR A 15 -7.44 -2.06 12.65
N MET A 16 -7.59 -2.99 11.70
CA MET A 16 -7.15 -2.79 10.31
C MET A 16 -7.91 -1.65 9.63
N ASP A 17 -9.22 -1.56 9.85
CA ASP A 17 -10.07 -0.52 9.28
C ASP A 17 -9.77 0.85 9.89
N ALA A 18 -9.41 0.91 11.18
CA ALA A 18 -8.97 2.14 11.84
C ALA A 18 -7.69 2.74 11.23
N LEU A 19 -6.91 1.94 10.49
CA LEU A 19 -5.73 2.42 9.75
C LEU A 19 -6.09 3.03 8.37
N ASN A 20 -7.32 2.91 7.90
CA ASN A 20 -7.74 3.43 6.58
C ASN A 20 -7.43 4.93 6.38
N PRO A 21 -7.66 5.83 7.35
CA PRO A 21 -7.29 7.24 7.20
C PRO A 21 -5.78 7.45 7.06
N PHE A 22 -4.96 6.63 7.73
CA PHE A 22 -3.51 6.66 7.59
C PHE A 22 -3.10 6.25 6.17
N PHE A 23 -3.67 5.17 5.64
CA PHE A 23 -3.35 4.70 4.29
C PHE A 23 -3.80 5.66 3.19
N SER A 24 -4.99 6.26 3.33
CA SER A 24 -5.45 7.30 2.40
C SER A 24 -4.46 8.48 2.34
N LYS A 25 -3.99 8.97 3.50
CA LYS A 25 -2.97 10.03 3.57
C LYS A 25 -1.63 9.60 2.99
N LEU A 26 -1.20 8.37 3.28
CA LEU A 26 0.03 7.80 2.73
C LEU A 26 -0.02 7.75 1.21
N PHE A 27 -1.13 7.27 0.64
CA PHE A 27 -1.33 7.23 -0.80
C PHE A 27 -1.25 8.63 -1.42
N CYS A 28 -1.98 9.60 -0.88
CA CYS A 28 -1.92 10.99 -1.36
C CYS A 28 -0.50 11.56 -1.30
N ALA A 29 0.23 11.30 -0.22
CA ALA A 29 1.60 11.77 -0.05
C ALA A 29 2.55 11.14 -1.08
N LEU A 30 2.46 9.84 -1.32
CA LEU A 30 3.29 9.14 -2.29
C LEU A 30 2.92 9.50 -3.74
N TYR A 31 1.63 9.64 -4.03
CA TYR A 31 1.14 10.14 -5.32
C TYR A 31 1.73 11.52 -5.61
N TYR A 32 1.60 12.46 -4.69
CA TYR A 32 2.16 13.80 -4.84
C TYR A 32 3.69 13.77 -4.98
N LYS A 33 4.37 12.93 -4.18
CA LYS A 33 5.83 12.82 -4.19
C LYS A 33 6.39 12.36 -5.53
N HIS A 34 5.73 11.40 -6.19
CA HIS A 34 6.26 10.75 -7.39
C HIS A 34 5.64 11.26 -8.69
N VAL A 35 4.37 11.63 -8.67
CA VAL A 35 3.65 12.13 -9.85
C VAL A 35 3.73 13.65 -9.94
N GLY A 36 3.97 14.36 -8.82
CA GLY A 36 4.00 15.82 -8.78
C GLY A 36 2.63 16.48 -8.95
N LYS A 37 1.55 15.68 -8.90
CA LYS A 37 0.15 16.13 -9.02
C LYS A 37 -0.56 16.00 -7.67
N ILE A 38 -1.55 16.85 -7.45
CA ILE A 38 -2.47 16.68 -6.31
C ILE A 38 -3.55 15.71 -6.77
N LEU A 39 -3.77 14.63 -6.00
CA LEU A 39 -4.84 13.69 -6.27
C LEU A 39 -6.21 14.41 -6.16
N PRO A 40 -7.12 14.28 -7.13
CA PRO A 40 -8.43 14.94 -7.07
C PRO A 40 -9.20 14.60 -5.81
N ASN A 41 -10.00 15.54 -5.32
CA ASN A 41 -10.92 15.30 -4.20
C ASN A 41 -11.91 14.17 -4.57
N ALA A 42 -12.37 13.42 -3.57
CA ALA A 42 -13.28 12.27 -3.76
C ALA A 42 -12.72 11.16 -4.67
N SER A 43 -11.40 11.10 -4.86
CA SER A 43 -10.78 10.01 -5.60
C SER A 43 -10.94 8.69 -4.84
N LYS A 44 -11.22 7.63 -5.57
CA LYS A 44 -11.32 6.27 -5.04
C LYS A 44 -9.97 5.58 -5.15
N ILE A 45 -9.57 4.91 -4.08
CA ILE A 45 -8.31 4.18 -3.97
C ILE A 45 -8.64 2.76 -3.55
N ALA A 46 -8.13 1.78 -4.27
CA ALA A 46 -8.18 0.39 -3.85
C ALA A 46 -7.00 0.08 -2.93
N ILE A 47 -7.26 -0.68 -1.86
CA ILE A 47 -6.26 -1.20 -0.92
C ILE A 47 -6.51 -2.66 -0.61
N VAL A 48 -5.44 -3.45 -0.66
CA VAL A 48 -5.40 -4.78 -0.08
C VAL A 48 -4.26 -4.79 0.92
N LYS A 49 -4.52 -5.20 2.15
CA LYS A 49 -3.51 -5.24 3.20
C LYS A 49 -3.73 -6.43 4.10
N THR A 50 -2.64 -7.00 4.58
CA THR A 50 -2.63 -8.20 5.40
C THR A 50 -1.53 -8.13 6.45
N THR A 51 -1.76 -8.84 7.55
CA THR A 51 -0.75 -9.09 8.57
C THR A 51 -0.31 -10.54 8.51
N ASN A 52 0.94 -10.81 8.90
CA ASN A 52 1.49 -12.17 8.95
C ASN A 52 1.50 -12.86 7.57
N GLN A 53 1.90 -12.13 6.53
CA GLN A 53 2.05 -12.72 5.22
C GLN A 53 3.08 -13.86 5.29
N ILE A 54 2.64 -15.09 5.01
CA ILE A 54 3.54 -16.24 4.86
C ILE A 54 4.31 -15.98 3.58
N LEU A 55 5.55 -15.57 3.74
CA LEU A 55 6.47 -15.36 2.64
C LEU A 55 6.81 -16.73 2.05
N ASP A 56 6.67 -16.87 0.74
CA ASP A 56 7.18 -18.03 0.02
C ASP A 56 8.68 -18.20 0.34
N GLN A 57 9.09 -19.40 0.71
CA GLN A 57 10.50 -19.67 1.03
C GLN A 57 11.40 -19.52 -0.20
N GLU A 58 10.88 -19.80 -1.40
CA GLU A 58 11.62 -19.68 -2.65
C GLU A 58 11.61 -18.25 -3.19
N ASN A 59 10.56 -17.48 -2.91
CA ASN A 59 10.45 -16.08 -3.30
C ASN A 59 9.78 -15.20 -2.21
N PRO A 60 10.50 -14.88 -1.13
CA PRO A 60 9.92 -14.15 0.00
C PRO A 60 9.53 -12.71 -0.32
N PHE A 61 9.93 -12.20 -1.49
CA PHE A 61 9.59 -10.86 -1.98
C PHE A 61 8.64 -10.91 -3.17
N GLY A 62 8.06 -12.08 -3.51
CA GLY A 62 7.14 -12.21 -4.66
C GLY A 62 5.92 -11.29 -4.55
N TRP A 63 5.50 -10.98 -3.33
CA TRP A 63 4.41 -10.02 -3.06
C TRP A 63 4.79 -8.56 -3.37
N GLN A 64 6.09 -8.23 -3.45
CA GLN A 64 6.62 -6.93 -3.83
C GLN A 64 6.67 -6.72 -5.35
N VAL A 65 6.26 -7.72 -6.12
CA VAL A 65 6.26 -7.65 -7.58
C VAL A 65 4.87 -7.20 -8.03
N ILE A 66 4.75 -5.92 -8.40
CA ILE A 66 3.62 -5.45 -9.20
C ILE A 66 4.00 -5.68 -10.67
N PRO A 67 3.16 -6.33 -11.49
CA PRO A 67 3.42 -6.44 -12.93
C PRO A 67 3.57 -5.05 -13.56
N GLY A 68 4.76 -4.74 -14.08
CA GLY A 68 5.05 -3.43 -14.70
C GLY A 68 6.43 -2.88 -14.36
N GLN A 69 6.73 -1.67 -14.85
CA GLN A 69 7.97 -0.97 -14.51
C GLN A 69 7.86 -0.38 -13.11
N THR A 70 8.29 -1.16 -12.11
CA THR A 70 8.27 -0.74 -10.72
C THR A 70 9.54 0.01 -10.34
N PHE A 71 9.39 1.15 -9.68
CA PHE A 71 10.47 1.94 -9.12
C PHE A 71 10.59 1.68 -7.61
N ARG A 72 11.82 1.45 -7.15
CA ARG A 72 12.14 1.33 -5.72
C ARG A 72 12.92 2.57 -5.26
N PRO A 73 12.33 3.46 -4.45
CA PRO A 73 13.02 4.65 -3.98
C PRO A 73 14.03 4.30 -2.89
N GLN A 74 15.07 5.12 -2.78
CA GLN A 74 16.00 5.08 -1.64
C GLN A 74 15.37 5.80 -0.45
N ILE A 75 15.06 5.08 0.63
CA ILE A 75 14.41 5.64 1.81
C ILE A 75 15.44 5.75 2.94
N GLN A 76 15.88 6.98 3.22
CA GLN A 76 16.93 7.23 4.20
C GLN A 76 16.62 8.44 5.09
N ARG A 77 17.07 8.40 6.34
CA ARG A 77 17.03 9.53 7.28
C ARG A 77 18.33 9.60 8.04
N ALA A 78 18.96 10.78 8.05
CA ALA A 78 20.27 11.01 8.67
C ALA A 78 21.33 9.97 8.23
N GLY A 79 21.37 9.65 6.93
CA GLY A 79 22.30 8.68 6.34
C GLY A 79 22.00 7.20 6.67
N LYS A 80 20.93 6.90 7.41
CA LYS A 80 20.53 5.53 7.72
C LYS A 80 19.36 5.10 6.85
N SER A 81 19.46 3.88 6.33
CA SER A 81 18.35 3.20 5.65
C SER A 81 17.13 3.08 6.57
N LEU A 82 15.94 3.33 6.02
CA LEU A 82 14.67 3.10 6.69
C LEU A 82 13.92 1.88 6.15
N HIS A 83 14.52 1.10 5.24
CA HIS A 83 13.86 -0.05 4.60
C HIS A 83 13.40 -1.12 5.60
N GLU A 84 14.00 -1.22 6.79
CA GLU A 84 13.51 -2.10 7.87
C GLU A 84 12.23 -1.60 8.56
N GLN A 85 11.88 -0.33 8.38
CA GLN A 85 10.72 0.31 9.02
C GLN A 85 9.59 0.52 8.02
N PHE A 86 9.94 0.96 6.82
CA PHE A 86 9.01 1.22 5.73
C PHE A 86 9.74 1.00 4.41
N ASP A 87 9.17 0.16 3.57
CA ASP A 87 9.66 -0.11 2.23
C ASP A 87 8.49 -0.15 1.25
N TYR A 88 8.71 0.29 0.02
CA TYR A 88 7.66 0.29 -1.00
C TYR A 88 8.26 0.31 -2.41
N ASN A 89 7.58 -0.34 -3.34
CA ASN A 89 7.78 -0.15 -4.78
C ASN A 89 6.55 0.54 -5.36
N TRP A 90 6.75 1.42 -6.32
CA TRP A 90 5.66 2.17 -6.94
C TRP A 90 5.71 2.10 -8.46
N MET A 91 4.57 2.37 -9.08
CA MET A 91 4.40 2.53 -10.52
C MET A 91 3.44 3.68 -10.81
N TYR A 92 3.58 4.25 -11.99
CA TYR A 92 2.63 5.22 -12.51
C TYR A 92 2.45 4.98 -14.01
N ASN A 93 1.21 4.73 -14.43
CA ASN A 93 0.82 4.72 -15.83
C ASN A 93 0.25 6.10 -16.19
N SER A 94 0.95 6.85 -17.02
CA SER A 94 0.50 8.19 -17.44
C SER A 94 -0.68 8.17 -18.41
N GLU A 95 -0.88 7.09 -19.16
CA GLU A 95 -1.97 6.97 -20.13
C GLU A 95 -3.32 6.75 -19.43
N GLU A 96 -3.32 5.92 -18.39
CA GLU A 96 -4.51 5.61 -17.58
C GLU A 96 -4.61 6.49 -16.33
N GLU A 97 -3.64 7.39 -16.12
CA GLU A 97 -3.43 8.16 -14.88
C GLU A 97 -3.42 7.30 -13.59
N LEU A 98 -3.08 6.02 -13.70
CA LEU A 98 -3.10 5.06 -12.60
C LEU A 98 -1.78 5.07 -11.83
N PHE A 99 -1.85 5.35 -10.54
CA PHE A 99 -0.74 5.21 -9.60
C PHE A 99 -0.95 3.99 -8.71
N GLY A 100 0.12 3.23 -8.48
CA GLY A 100 0.07 2.08 -7.58
C GLY A 100 1.35 1.93 -6.80
N PHE A 101 1.26 1.38 -5.60
CA PHE A 101 2.43 0.95 -4.84
C PHE A 101 2.11 -0.25 -3.96
N ASN A 102 3.11 -1.11 -3.78
CA ASN A 102 3.11 -2.08 -2.69
C ASN A 102 3.93 -1.52 -1.54
N PHE A 103 3.61 -1.93 -0.33
CA PHE A 103 4.31 -1.46 0.85
C PHE A 103 4.49 -2.56 1.86
N GLN A 104 5.53 -2.38 2.66
CA GLN A 104 5.78 -3.11 3.89
C GLN A 104 6.05 -2.10 4.99
N ILE A 105 5.32 -2.24 6.09
CA ILE A 105 5.58 -1.52 7.33
C ILE A 105 6.14 -2.53 8.32
N ARG A 106 7.40 -2.32 8.72
CA ARG A 106 8.18 -3.25 9.55
C ARG A 106 8.17 -4.66 8.93
N PHE A 107 7.92 -5.70 9.71
CA PHE A 107 7.85 -7.09 9.23
C PHE A 107 6.44 -7.67 9.36
N SER A 108 5.45 -6.82 9.62
CA SER A 108 4.15 -7.25 10.12
C SER A 108 2.97 -6.84 9.26
N LEU A 109 3.08 -5.77 8.47
CA LEU A 109 1.98 -5.25 7.66
C LEU A 109 2.43 -5.04 6.22
N PHE A 110 1.71 -5.69 5.32
CA PHE A 110 1.97 -5.72 3.89
C PHE A 110 0.73 -5.27 3.15
N GLY A 111 0.91 -4.67 1.98
CA GLY A 111 -0.23 -4.35 1.16
C GLY A 111 0.12 -3.78 -0.20
N ILE A 112 -0.94 -3.61 -0.98
CA ILE A 112 -0.93 -3.00 -2.31
C ILE A 112 -2.02 -1.94 -2.31
N MET A 113 -1.71 -0.79 -2.89
CA MET A 113 -2.67 0.28 -3.12
C MET A 113 -2.59 0.74 -4.56
N PHE A 114 -3.72 1.09 -5.16
CA PHE A 114 -3.75 1.71 -6.48
C PHE A 114 -4.95 2.64 -6.66
N GLY A 115 -4.78 3.63 -7.52
CA GLY A 115 -5.81 4.58 -7.88
C GLY A 115 -5.25 5.80 -8.63
N PRO A 116 -6.12 6.77 -9.00
CA PRO A 116 -7.57 6.72 -8.86
C PRO A 116 -8.19 5.54 -9.61
N VAL A 117 -9.18 4.87 -9.03
CA VAL A 117 -9.91 3.77 -9.68
C VAL A 117 -11.22 4.28 -10.28
N SER A 118 -11.59 3.76 -11.46
CA SER A 118 -12.85 4.10 -12.13
C SER A 118 -14.05 3.45 -11.44
N ASP A 119 -15.25 3.95 -11.69
CA ASP A 119 -16.48 3.41 -11.10
C ASP A 119 -16.77 1.98 -11.58
N GLU A 120 -16.38 1.63 -12.80
CA GLU A 120 -16.48 0.27 -13.33
C GLU A 120 -15.59 -0.68 -12.54
N LEU A 121 -14.32 -0.31 -12.33
CA LEU A 121 -13.39 -1.15 -11.57
C LEU A 121 -13.83 -1.31 -10.11
N VAL A 122 -14.42 -0.27 -9.53
CA VAL A 122 -14.95 -0.31 -8.16
C VAL A 122 -16.04 -1.38 -8.00
N ALA A 123 -16.87 -1.59 -9.01
CA ALA A 123 -17.92 -2.62 -8.97
C ALA A 123 -17.36 -4.06 -8.96
N GLU A 124 -16.12 -4.24 -9.43
CA GLU A 124 -15.44 -5.54 -9.48
C GLU A 124 -14.58 -5.80 -8.24
N LEU A 125 -14.30 -4.78 -7.42
CA LEU A 125 -13.49 -4.91 -6.23
C LEU A 125 -14.26 -5.61 -5.09
N PRO A 126 -13.61 -6.56 -4.37
CA PRO A 126 -14.14 -7.11 -3.14
C PRO A 126 -14.52 -6.04 -2.10
N GLU A 127 -15.56 -6.32 -1.33
CA GLU A 127 -16.01 -5.43 -0.25
C GLU A 127 -14.87 -5.17 0.76
N GLY A 128 -14.72 -3.91 1.18
CA GLY A 128 -13.68 -3.49 2.13
C GLY A 128 -12.32 -3.13 1.50
N MET A 129 -12.17 -3.24 0.18
CA MET A 129 -10.95 -2.79 -0.51
C MET A 129 -10.96 -1.31 -0.91
N LEU A 130 -12.09 -0.60 -0.74
CA LEU A 130 -12.22 0.77 -1.23
C LEU A 130 -11.97 1.81 -0.13
N LEU A 131 -11.08 2.76 -0.42
CA LEU A 131 -10.89 4.00 0.32
C LEU A 131 -11.30 5.20 -0.56
N THR A 132 -11.82 6.24 0.06
CA THR A 132 -12.09 7.53 -0.60
C THR A 132 -11.19 8.61 -0.04
N THR A 133 -10.66 9.47 -0.91
CA THR A 133 -9.95 10.68 -0.49
C THR A 133 -10.93 11.81 -0.24
N GLY A 134 -10.65 12.62 0.78
CA GLY A 134 -11.56 13.66 1.23
C GLY A 134 -12.24 13.29 2.55
N VAL A 135 -12.67 14.32 3.28
CA VAL A 135 -13.33 14.19 4.57
C VAL A 135 -14.76 13.71 4.28
N VAL A 136 -15.18 12.58 4.86
CA VAL A 136 -16.60 12.40 5.19
C VAL A 136 -16.85 13.44 6.28
N GLY A 137 -17.23 14.65 5.87
CA GLY A 137 -17.67 15.67 6.80
C GLY A 137 -18.92 15.17 7.53
N PRO A 138 -19.09 15.50 8.82
CA PRO A 138 -20.35 15.25 9.51
C PRO A 138 -21.54 15.92 8.81
#